data_AF-A0A1S1V498-F1
#
_entry.id   AF-A0A1S1V498-F1
#
_cell.length_a   1.000
_cell.length_b   1.000
_cell.length_c   1.000
_cell.angle_alpha   90.00
_cell.angle_beta   90.00
_cell.angle_gamma   90.00
#
_symmetry.space_group_name_H-M   'P 1'
#
loop_
_entity.id
_entity.type
_entity.pdbx_description
1 polymer ?
#
loop_
_entity_poly.entity_id
_entity_poly.type
_entity_poly.pdbx_seq_one_letter_code
_entity_poly.pdbx_strand_id
1 'polypeptide(L)'
;MDIDRIIRLESASLSDPGLFSDTIRPYIRGKAILILDGNDSLSKGHFQQIGLDVVEGVDKVEDLSDYETVLFMTKDVSRNSIDSIYRFATRDSDSYMLLISEENTDIPDYPAPIGSYDSSDVVFLIKEAGEELVELDTEEREVELQSRTHYSELLPVEYLPSAEYMEIYRASVEKYGKAVAKAVGITAEKILRVRGKELVLVSLARAGTPAGILIKRYLQSKYGLDIPRYCVSIIGGIGVDQNALKFIAHYQSDKEIQFIDGWTGKGYVKDVLEESVAEFKQRESCPKGLSSELAVISDPAHSVRVYGTREDFLIPNACFNSIISGLLSRTAYREDLIGKRDFHMAKYYRELGHIDISISYIESIESHFESVYEECELESSGFELDGEIPDLSGRKEIESLMEEFGIEDINMVKPGTGDSTRVLLRRVPWKILIKKDSKNIDHIVQLAKERNVELENYPLKAYDCCGIVKNVF
;
A
#
# COMPACT_ATOMS: atom_id res chain seq x y z
N MET A 1 -7.62 -29.18 7.92
CA MET A 1 -8.75 -29.96 7.38
C MET A 1 -8.24 -30.54 6.06
N ASP A 2 -8.49 -31.81 5.77
CA ASP A 2 -7.96 -32.47 4.56
C ASP A 2 -8.40 -31.72 3.30
N ILE A 3 -7.44 -31.02 2.68
CA ILE A 3 -7.57 -30.33 1.39
C ILE A 3 -7.93 -31.31 0.26
N ASP A 4 -7.73 -32.61 0.50
CA ASP A 4 -8.00 -33.71 -0.43
C ASP A 4 -9.48 -33.87 -0.82
N ARG A 5 -10.39 -33.13 -0.18
CA ARG A 5 -11.83 -33.14 -0.50
C ARG A 5 -12.29 -31.99 -1.39
N ILE A 6 -11.42 -31.11 -1.87
CA ILE A 6 -11.80 -30.01 -2.78
C ILE A 6 -11.30 -30.32 -4.18
N ILE A 7 -12.24 -30.64 -5.09
CA ILE A 7 -11.94 -30.78 -6.51
C ILE A 7 -12.11 -29.42 -7.16
N ARG A 8 -11.03 -28.87 -7.71
CA ARG A 8 -10.99 -27.61 -8.44
C ARG A 8 -11.09 -27.90 -9.94
N LEU A 9 -12.11 -27.37 -10.58
CA LEU A 9 -12.25 -27.43 -12.05
C LEU A 9 -12.05 -26.03 -12.61
N GLU A 10 -10.96 -25.86 -13.34
CA GLU A 10 -10.61 -24.63 -14.04
C GLU A 10 -11.16 -24.70 -15.47
N SER A 11 -11.50 -23.55 -16.08
CA SER A 11 -11.95 -23.42 -17.49
C SER A 11 -13.27 -24.11 -17.87
N ALA A 12 -14.24 -24.16 -16.94
CA ALA A 12 -15.58 -24.70 -17.21
C ALA A 12 -16.53 -23.61 -17.75
N SER A 13 -16.97 -23.72 -19.01
CA SER A 13 -18.06 -22.86 -19.51
C SER A 13 -19.39 -23.34 -18.93
N LEU A 14 -20.14 -22.44 -18.28
CA LEU A 14 -21.46 -22.72 -17.68
C LEU A 14 -22.54 -23.11 -18.68
N SER A 15 -22.26 -22.87 -19.97
CA SER A 15 -23.13 -23.21 -21.09
C SER A 15 -22.69 -24.49 -21.81
N ASP A 16 -21.59 -25.12 -21.39
CA ASP A 16 -21.12 -26.38 -21.97
C ASP A 16 -22.00 -27.54 -21.49
N PRO A 17 -22.74 -28.20 -22.40
CA PRO A 17 -23.57 -29.35 -22.04
C PRO A 17 -22.76 -30.53 -21.48
N GLY A 18 -21.46 -30.62 -21.80
CA GLY A 18 -20.55 -31.68 -21.32
C GLY A 18 -20.01 -31.46 -19.91
N LEU A 19 -20.09 -30.23 -19.39
CA LEU A 19 -19.59 -29.89 -18.05
C LEU A 19 -20.26 -30.76 -16.98
N PHE A 20 -21.59 -30.91 -17.04
CA PHE A 20 -22.29 -31.73 -16.07
C PHE A 20 -22.03 -33.23 -16.29
N SER A 21 -22.21 -33.74 -17.51
CA SER A 21 -22.16 -35.19 -17.77
C SER A 21 -20.77 -35.80 -17.60
N ASP A 22 -19.74 -35.08 -18.05
CA ASP A 22 -18.40 -35.64 -18.21
C ASP A 22 -17.49 -35.23 -17.07
N THR A 23 -17.75 -34.06 -16.46
CA THR A 23 -16.86 -33.47 -15.47
C THR A 23 -17.46 -33.49 -14.06
N ILE A 24 -18.73 -33.10 -13.87
CA ILE A 24 -19.35 -32.98 -12.54
C ILE A 24 -19.94 -34.31 -12.05
N ARG A 25 -20.70 -35.00 -12.92
CA ARG A 25 -21.46 -36.21 -12.58
C ARG A 25 -20.63 -37.35 -11.99
N PRO A 26 -19.37 -37.60 -12.40
CA PRO A 26 -18.54 -38.64 -11.77
C PRO A 26 -18.29 -38.42 -10.27
N TYR A 27 -18.42 -37.18 -9.78
CA TYR A 27 -18.16 -36.80 -8.41
C TYR A 27 -19.42 -36.66 -7.54
N ILE A 28 -20.62 -36.70 -8.15
CA ILE A 28 -21.88 -36.65 -7.40
C ILE A 28 -22.19 -38.02 -6.80
N ARG A 29 -22.31 -38.05 -5.47
CA ARG A 29 -22.87 -39.17 -4.70
C ARG A 29 -24.23 -38.75 -4.13
N GLY A 30 -25.22 -39.64 -4.26
CA GLY A 30 -26.56 -39.46 -3.71
C GLY A 30 -27.23 -38.16 -4.10
N LYS A 31 -27.89 -37.53 -3.13
CA LYS A 31 -28.57 -36.25 -3.32
C LYS A 31 -27.54 -35.12 -3.30
N ALA A 32 -27.60 -34.22 -4.29
CA ALA A 32 -26.63 -33.15 -4.45
C ALA A 32 -27.29 -31.78 -4.62
N ILE A 33 -26.61 -30.77 -4.05
CA ILE A 33 -26.99 -29.36 -4.13
C ILE A 33 -25.90 -28.55 -4.81
N LEU A 34 -26.31 -27.62 -5.68
CA LEU A 34 -25.47 -26.61 -6.30
C LEU A 34 -25.78 -25.24 -5.71
N ILE A 35 -24.77 -24.61 -5.11
CA ILE A 35 -24.85 -23.26 -4.58
C ILE A 35 -24.14 -22.33 -5.57
N LEU A 36 -24.90 -21.40 -6.15
CA LEU A 36 -24.41 -20.40 -7.09
C LEU A 36 -24.01 -19.14 -6.31
N ASP A 37 -22.81 -18.63 -6.55
CA ASP A 37 -22.39 -17.31 -6.09
C ASP A 37 -23.05 -16.22 -6.96
N GLY A 38 -24.16 -15.67 -6.48
CA GLY A 38 -24.97 -14.67 -7.18
C GLY A 38 -26.19 -15.22 -7.93
N ASN A 39 -26.77 -14.37 -8.78
CA ASN A 39 -28.06 -14.60 -9.44
C ASN A 39 -27.82 -14.98 -10.92
N ASP A 40 -27.58 -16.27 -11.20
CA ASP A 40 -27.32 -16.79 -12.55
C ASP A 40 -28.48 -17.69 -13.01
N SER A 41 -29.55 -17.06 -13.49
CA SER A 41 -30.81 -17.70 -13.83
C SER A 41 -30.71 -18.67 -15.01
N LEU A 42 -29.76 -18.45 -15.93
CA LEU A 42 -29.47 -19.34 -17.07
C LEU A 42 -28.86 -20.66 -16.59
N SER A 43 -27.88 -20.57 -15.70
CA SER A 43 -27.22 -21.74 -15.10
C SER A 43 -28.21 -22.54 -14.24
N LYS A 44 -29.03 -21.86 -13.43
CA LYS A 44 -30.03 -22.49 -12.56
C LYS A 44 -31.00 -23.40 -13.31
N GLY A 45 -31.56 -22.92 -14.42
CA GLY A 45 -32.50 -23.70 -15.22
C GLY A 45 -31.90 -24.98 -15.80
N HIS A 46 -30.63 -24.92 -16.22
CA HIS A 46 -29.92 -26.08 -16.76
C HIS A 46 -29.64 -27.14 -15.68
N PHE A 47 -29.11 -26.74 -14.53
CA PHE A 47 -28.76 -27.66 -13.43
C PHE A 47 -29.98 -28.28 -12.74
N GLN A 48 -31.12 -27.56 -12.68
CA GLN A 48 -32.38 -28.14 -12.18
C GLN A 48 -32.94 -29.21 -13.12
N GLN A 49 -32.77 -29.07 -14.45
CA GLN A 49 -33.26 -30.06 -15.43
C GLN A 49 -32.51 -31.39 -15.36
N ILE A 50 -31.27 -31.38 -14.84
CA ILE A 50 -30.41 -32.57 -14.71
C ILE A 50 -30.41 -33.15 -13.29
N GLY A 51 -31.33 -32.68 -12.43
CA GLY A 51 -31.65 -33.30 -11.14
C GLY A 51 -30.84 -32.78 -9.95
N LEU A 52 -30.17 -31.63 -10.07
CA LEU A 52 -29.55 -30.94 -8.93
C LEU A 52 -30.54 -29.99 -8.26
N ASP A 53 -30.53 -29.98 -6.92
CA ASP A 53 -31.13 -28.87 -6.17
C ASP A 53 -30.22 -27.65 -6.32
N VAL A 54 -30.77 -26.49 -6.68
CA VAL A 54 -29.97 -25.27 -6.98
C VAL A 54 -30.41 -24.11 -6.11
N VAL A 55 -29.46 -23.50 -5.39
CA VAL A 55 -29.66 -22.33 -4.54
C VAL A 55 -28.76 -21.18 -5.00
N GLU A 56 -29.32 -19.97 -5.07
CA GLU A 56 -28.60 -18.75 -5.45
C GLU A 56 -28.24 -17.94 -4.20
N GLY A 57 -26.95 -17.97 -3.83
CA GLY A 57 -26.38 -17.34 -2.64
C GLY A 57 -26.23 -18.30 -1.46
N VAL A 58 -25.04 -18.32 -0.86
CA VAL A 58 -24.71 -19.12 0.34
C VAL A 58 -25.68 -18.82 1.49
N ASP A 59 -26.03 -17.54 1.68
CA ASP A 59 -26.87 -17.09 2.80
C ASP A 59 -28.30 -17.64 2.78
N LYS A 60 -28.74 -18.21 1.66
CA LYS A 60 -30.08 -18.82 1.51
C LYS A 60 -30.10 -20.31 1.80
N VAL A 61 -28.95 -20.91 2.11
CA VAL A 61 -28.86 -22.32 2.48
C VAL A 61 -29.13 -22.45 3.98
N GLU A 62 -30.26 -23.04 4.35
CA GLU A 62 -30.64 -23.21 5.76
C GLU A 62 -30.11 -24.52 6.36
N ASP A 63 -30.10 -25.60 5.58
CA ASP A 63 -29.72 -26.95 5.99
C ASP A 63 -29.06 -27.73 4.84
N LEU A 64 -28.03 -28.53 5.17
CA LEU A 64 -27.29 -29.38 4.24
C LEU A 64 -27.31 -30.86 4.62
N SER A 65 -27.93 -31.23 5.74
CA SER A 65 -27.90 -32.60 6.29
C SER A 65 -28.46 -33.68 5.36
N ASP A 66 -29.33 -33.29 4.42
CA ASP A 66 -29.93 -34.18 3.42
C ASP A 66 -29.06 -34.39 2.16
N TYR A 67 -27.93 -33.69 2.02
CA TYR A 67 -27.10 -33.72 0.81
C TYR A 67 -25.77 -34.43 1.05
N GLU A 68 -25.53 -35.47 0.23
CA GLU A 68 -24.27 -36.23 0.25
C GLU A 68 -23.15 -35.50 -0.51
N THR A 69 -23.51 -34.66 -1.50
CA THR A 69 -22.57 -33.86 -2.29
C THR A 69 -22.99 -32.39 -2.32
N VAL A 70 -22.07 -31.50 -1.96
CA VAL A 70 -22.27 -30.04 -2.06
C VAL A 70 -21.35 -29.47 -3.13
N LEU A 71 -21.94 -28.92 -4.17
CA LEU A 71 -21.27 -28.23 -5.26
C LEU A 71 -21.33 -26.73 -4.99
N PHE A 72 -20.19 -26.08 -4.87
CA PHE A 72 -20.13 -24.63 -4.84
C PHE A 72 -19.63 -24.13 -6.18
N MET A 73 -20.35 -23.19 -6.78
CA MET A 73 -19.94 -22.60 -8.04
C MET A 73 -19.82 -21.09 -7.91
N THR A 74 -18.63 -20.59 -8.20
CA THR A 74 -18.35 -19.16 -8.14
C THR A 74 -17.62 -18.66 -9.37
N LYS A 75 -17.85 -17.37 -9.66
CA LYS A 75 -17.10 -16.58 -10.63
C LYS A 75 -15.92 -15.84 -9.98
N ASP A 76 -15.87 -15.80 -8.65
CA ASP A 76 -14.85 -15.12 -7.86
C ASP A 76 -14.25 -16.06 -6.79
N VAL A 77 -12.98 -16.40 -6.97
CA VAL A 77 -12.23 -17.32 -6.10
C VAL A 77 -11.55 -16.56 -4.95
N SER A 78 -12.02 -15.35 -4.63
CA SER A 78 -11.43 -14.56 -3.55
C SER A 78 -11.45 -15.30 -2.22
N ARG A 79 -10.48 -14.95 -1.37
CA ARG A 79 -10.33 -15.56 -0.04
C ARG A 79 -11.60 -15.42 0.82
N ASN A 80 -12.38 -14.35 0.61
CA ASN A 80 -13.66 -14.13 1.30
C ASN A 80 -14.75 -15.08 0.81
N SER A 81 -14.83 -15.35 -0.50
CA SER A 81 -15.71 -16.36 -1.07
C SER A 81 -15.31 -17.75 -0.56
N ILE A 82 -14.01 -18.06 -0.56
CA ILE A 82 -13.48 -19.32 0.00
C ILE A 82 -13.76 -19.44 1.49
N ASP A 83 -13.55 -18.43 2.32
CA ASP A 83 -13.80 -18.48 3.76
C ASP A 83 -15.30 -18.63 4.07
N SER A 84 -16.16 -18.02 3.28
CA SER A 84 -17.63 -18.18 3.39
C SER A 84 -18.03 -19.62 3.06
N ILE A 85 -17.46 -20.20 2.01
CA ILE A 85 -17.63 -21.62 1.66
C ILE A 85 -17.04 -22.52 2.75
N TYR A 86 -15.87 -22.18 3.29
CA TYR A 86 -15.13 -22.97 4.26
C TYR A 86 -15.84 -23.02 5.60
N ARG A 87 -16.42 -21.89 6.06
CA ARG A 87 -17.29 -21.85 7.25
C ARG A 87 -18.52 -22.75 7.07
N PHE A 88 -19.04 -22.85 5.85
CA PHE A 88 -20.22 -23.65 5.52
C PHE A 88 -19.91 -25.15 5.36
N ALA A 89 -18.75 -25.47 4.77
CA ALA A 89 -18.25 -26.83 4.52
C ALA A 89 -17.75 -27.58 5.77
N THR A 90 -17.95 -27.00 6.96
CA THR A 90 -17.71 -27.67 8.25
C THR A 90 -18.94 -28.38 8.82
N ARG A 91 -20.08 -28.36 8.10
CA ARG A 91 -21.33 -29.00 8.51
C ARG A 91 -21.55 -30.30 7.72
N ASP A 92 -21.47 -31.44 8.41
CA ASP A 92 -21.95 -32.79 8.08
C ASP A 92 -22.28 -33.08 6.59
N SER A 93 -21.29 -33.03 5.69
CA SER A 93 -21.42 -33.58 4.33
C SER A 93 -20.19 -34.42 3.96
N ASP A 94 -20.40 -35.52 3.24
CA ASP A 94 -19.35 -36.49 2.94
C ASP A 94 -18.37 -36.03 1.84
N SER A 95 -18.77 -35.11 0.95
CA SER A 95 -17.92 -34.59 -0.15
C SER A 95 -18.31 -33.17 -0.59
N TYR A 96 -17.30 -32.32 -0.83
CA TYR A 96 -17.45 -30.95 -1.33
C TYR A 96 -16.78 -30.80 -2.70
N MET A 97 -17.28 -29.97 -3.59
CA MET A 97 -16.60 -29.69 -4.86
C MET A 97 -16.76 -28.22 -5.24
N LEU A 98 -15.65 -27.60 -5.66
CA LEU A 98 -15.59 -26.18 -6.01
C LEU A 98 -15.43 -26.02 -7.53
N LEU A 99 -16.48 -25.53 -8.16
CA LEU A 99 -16.56 -25.20 -9.58
C LEU A 99 -16.22 -23.73 -9.79
N ILE A 100 -15.19 -23.44 -10.57
CA ILE A 100 -14.80 -22.06 -10.89
C ILE A 100 -15.16 -21.80 -12.35
N SER A 101 -16.13 -20.93 -12.56
CA SER A 101 -16.54 -20.50 -13.90
C SER A 101 -15.53 -19.48 -14.43
N GLU A 102 -14.96 -19.71 -15.61
CA GLU A 102 -14.18 -18.71 -16.32
C GLU A 102 -15.12 -17.64 -16.90
N GLU A 103 -15.12 -16.45 -16.31
CA GLU A 103 -15.29 -15.20 -17.06
C GLU A 103 -14.82 -13.99 -16.22
N ASN A 104 -13.53 -13.98 -15.86
CA ASN A 104 -12.74 -12.74 -15.74
C ASN A 104 -11.24 -13.04 -15.68
N THR A 105 -10.66 -13.53 -16.78
CA THR A 105 -9.25 -13.97 -16.86
C THR A 105 -8.22 -12.84 -16.76
N ASP A 106 -8.64 -11.59 -16.51
CA ASP A 106 -7.76 -10.41 -16.46
C ASP A 106 -7.59 -9.81 -15.05
N ILE A 107 -8.33 -10.30 -14.04
CA ILE A 107 -8.17 -9.85 -12.64
C ILE A 107 -6.99 -10.61 -12.01
N PRO A 108 -6.05 -9.96 -11.31
CA PRO A 108 -4.99 -10.65 -10.58
C PRO A 108 -5.50 -11.58 -9.48
N ASP A 109 -4.74 -12.64 -9.20
CA ASP A 109 -5.04 -13.53 -8.07
C ASP A 109 -4.82 -12.82 -6.73
N TYR A 110 -5.50 -13.28 -5.68
CA TYR A 110 -5.29 -12.77 -4.32
C TYR A 110 -3.84 -13.05 -3.89
N PRO A 111 -3.08 -12.03 -3.42
CA PRO A 111 -1.67 -12.19 -3.15
C PRO A 111 -1.42 -13.08 -1.92
N ALA A 112 -0.29 -13.80 -1.94
CA ALA A 112 0.22 -14.44 -0.74
C ALA A 112 0.63 -13.38 0.29
N PRO A 113 0.42 -13.62 1.61
CA PRO A 113 0.91 -12.72 2.65
C PRO A 113 2.43 -12.55 2.57
N ILE A 114 2.90 -11.31 2.66
CA ILE A 114 4.31 -10.94 2.60
C ILE A 114 4.57 -9.79 3.57
N GLY A 115 5.81 -9.70 4.07
CA GLY A 115 6.22 -8.70 5.04
C GLY A 115 5.87 -9.09 6.48
N SER A 116 6.19 -8.22 7.43
CA SER A 116 6.06 -8.49 8.87
C SER A 116 4.85 -7.88 9.55
N TYR A 117 4.05 -7.09 8.84
CA TYR A 117 2.78 -6.59 9.36
C TYR A 117 1.69 -7.67 9.32
N ASP A 118 0.72 -7.58 10.22
CA ASP A 118 -0.42 -8.49 10.24
C ASP A 118 -1.34 -8.28 9.02
N SER A 119 -1.94 -9.37 8.52
CA SER A 119 -2.88 -9.29 7.39
C SER A 119 -4.16 -8.49 7.68
N SER A 120 -4.51 -8.33 8.95
CA SER A 120 -5.59 -7.45 9.39
C SER A 120 -5.20 -5.97 9.29
N ASP A 121 -3.90 -5.65 9.39
CA ASP A 121 -3.38 -4.31 9.19
C ASP A 121 -3.20 -4.01 7.69
N VAL A 122 -2.61 -4.92 6.89
CA VAL A 122 -2.30 -4.75 5.44
C VAL A 122 -2.67 -5.96 4.62
N VAL A 123 -3.13 -5.72 3.39
CA VAL A 123 -2.90 -6.64 2.28
C VAL A 123 -1.93 -6.01 1.29
N PHE A 124 -0.76 -6.63 1.08
CA PHE A 124 0.19 -6.18 0.07
C PHE A 124 -0.18 -6.73 -1.30
N LEU A 125 -0.52 -5.84 -2.24
CA LEU A 125 -0.71 -6.17 -3.65
C LEU A 125 0.66 -6.07 -4.35
N ILE A 126 1.57 -6.96 -3.95
CA ILE A 126 2.97 -6.97 -4.35
C ILE A 126 3.40 -8.44 -4.54
N LYS A 127 4.08 -8.71 -5.65
CA LYS A 127 4.70 -10.01 -5.92
C LYS A 127 6.00 -10.15 -5.11
N GLU A 128 6.18 -11.28 -4.45
CA GLU A 128 7.47 -11.56 -3.82
C GLU A 128 8.55 -11.81 -4.88
N ALA A 129 9.66 -11.07 -4.78
CA ALA A 129 10.83 -11.26 -5.62
C ALA A 129 11.67 -12.47 -5.17
N GLY A 130 12.10 -13.30 -6.12
CA GLY A 130 13.13 -14.31 -5.90
C GLY A 130 14.55 -13.73 -5.96
N GLU A 131 15.56 -14.61 -5.92
CA GLU A 131 16.99 -14.23 -5.97
C GLU A 131 17.39 -13.52 -7.28
N GLU A 132 16.55 -13.58 -8.32
CA GLU A 132 16.80 -12.93 -9.61
C GLU A 132 16.71 -11.39 -9.58
N LEU A 133 16.12 -10.83 -8.51
CA LEU A 133 16.14 -9.38 -8.27
C LEU A 133 17.42 -9.02 -7.50
N VAL A 134 18.43 -8.62 -8.25
CA VAL A 134 19.79 -8.36 -7.74
C VAL A 134 19.83 -7.08 -6.91
N GLU A 135 20.60 -7.15 -5.82
CA GLU A 135 20.99 -6.01 -5.00
C GLU A 135 22.38 -5.55 -5.36
N LEU A 136 22.54 -4.25 -5.54
CA LEU A 136 23.84 -3.62 -5.79
C LEU A 136 24.17 -2.63 -4.67
N ASP A 137 25.45 -2.51 -4.34
CA ASP A 137 25.91 -1.50 -3.41
C ASP A 137 25.77 -0.08 -4.01
N THR A 138 26.05 0.95 -3.21
CA THR A 138 25.82 2.33 -3.65
C THR A 138 26.71 2.72 -4.84
N GLU A 139 27.97 2.30 -4.88
CA GLU A 139 28.90 2.71 -5.94
C GLU A 139 28.62 1.97 -7.25
N GLU A 140 28.41 0.66 -7.18
CA GLU A 140 28.06 -0.19 -8.34
C GLU A 140 26.71 0.23 -8.93
N ARG A 141 25.74 0.57 -8.09
CA ARG A 141 24.42 1.03 -8.53
C ARG A 141 24.49 2.36 -9.24
N GLU A 142 25.31 3.31 -8.77
CA GLU A 142 25.48 4.60 -9.46
C GLU A 142 26.11 4.38 -10.86
N VAL A 143 27.03 3.43 -11.02
CA VAL A 143 27.57 3.04 -12.34
C VAL A 143 26.49 2.42 -13.24
N GLU A 144 25.70 1.50 -12.71
CA GLU A 144 24.68 0.80 -13.51
C GLU A 144 23.49 1.70 -13.89
N LEU A 145 23.15 2.70 -13.07
CA LEU A 145 22.14 3.71 -13.44
C LEU A 145 22.57 4.54 -14.67
N GLN A 146 23.87 4.59 -14.97
CA GLN A 146 24.38 5.26 -16.18
C GLN A 146 24.29 4.38 -17.43
N SER A 147 24.14 3.06 -17.29
CA SER A 147 24.10 2.10 -18.41
C SER A 147 22.73 2.02 -19.12
N ARG A 148 21.76 2.86 -18.71
CA ARG A 148 20.34 2.91 -19.13
C ARG A 148 19.40 1.88 -18.47
N THR A 149 19.87 1.12 -17.48
CA THR A 149 19.00 0.27 -16.65
C THR A 149 18.07 1.14 -15.80
N HIS A 150 16.75 0.90 -15.83
CA HIS A 150 15.83 1.70 -15.01
C HIS A 150 16.06 1.41 -13.53
N TYR A 151 16.05 2.44 -12.68
CA TYR A 151 16.39 2.29 -11.26
C TYR A 151 15.49 1.34 -10.46
N SER A 152 14.33 0.94 -11.02
CA SER A 152 13.42 -0.05 -10.45
C SER A 152 13.82 -1.50 -10.72
N GLU A 153 14.77 -1.74 -11.61
CA GLU A 153 15.24 -3.10 -11.93
C GLU A 153 16.32 -3.59 -10.95
N LEU A 154 16.82 -2.70 -10.10
CA LEU A 154 17.92 -2.95 -9.16
C LEU A 154 17.53 -2.46 -7.76
N LEU A 155 17.80 -3.30 -6.76
CA LEU A 155 17.63 -2.92 -5.36
C LEU A 155 18.94 -2.40 -4.77
N PRO A 156 18.90 -1.34 -3.94
CA PRO A 156 20.05 -1.01 -3.11
C PRO A 156 20.19 -2.05 -2.00
N VAL A 157 21.43 -2.43 -1.65
CA VAL A 157 21.70 -3.21 -0.44
C VAL A 157 21.09 -2.51 0.79
N GLU A 158 20.37 -3.26 1.61
CA GLU A 158 19.85 -2.75 2.88
C GLU A 158 20.98 -2.67 3.92
N TYR A 159 21.28 -1.47 4.38
CA TYR A 159 22.31 -1.24 5.39
C TYR A 159 21.76 -1.50 6.80
N LEU A 160 22.49 -2.28 7.58
CA LEU A 160 22.20 -2.47 9.00
C LEU A 160 22.52 -1.19 9.77
N PRO A 161 21.60 -0.70 10.63
CA PRO A 161 21.84 0.52 11.38
C PRO A 161 22.87 0.30 12.49
N SER A 162 23.70 1.33 12.77
CA SER A 162 24.60 1.31 13.92
C SER A 162 23.83 1.46 15.23
N ALA A 163 24.46 1.14 16.36
CA ALA A 163 23.86 1.30 17.68
C ALA A 163 23.52 2.77 17.98
N GLU A 164 24.43 3.68 17.63
CA GLU A 164 24.26 5.13 17.78
C GLU A 164 23.08 5.62 16.94
N TYR A 165 22.94 5.11 15.72
CA TYR A 165 21.84 5.51 14.85
C TYR A 165 20.48 5.01 15.38
N MET A 166 20.45 3.81 15.97
CA MET A 166 19.26 3.30 16.65
C MET A 166 18.88 4.14 17.88
N GLU A 167 19.84 4.74 18.59
CA GLU A 167 19.56 5.67 19.69
C GLU A 167 18.93 6.98 19.20
N ILE A 168 19.45 7.55 18.11
CA ILE A 168 18.86 8.74 17.46
C ILE A 168 17.41 8.47 17.05
N TYR A 169 17.16 7.30 16.47
CA TYR A 169 15.81 6.89 16.12
C TYR A 169 14.89 6.79 17.34
N ARG A 170 15.30 6.09 18.41
CA ARG A 170 14.47 5.94 19.62
C ARG A 170 14.15 7.30 20.25
N ALA A 171 15.14 8.18 20.35
CA ALA A 171 14.96 9.55 20.82
C ALA A 171 13.99 10.35 19.92
N SER A 172 14.04 10.11 18.60
CA SER A 172 13.12 10.73 17.64
C SER A 172 11.68 10.23 17.80
N VAL A 173 11.48 8.93 18.05
CA VAL A 173 10.14 8.38 18.34
C VAL A 173 9.57 8.98 19.62
N GLU A 174 10.36 9.08 20.68
CA GLU A 174 9.93 9.69 21.95
C GLU A 174 9.59 11.18 21.76
N LYS A 175 10.43 11.93 21.04
CA LYS A 175 10.26 13.37 20.81
C LYS A 175 9.05 13.68 19.92
N TYR A 176 8.90 12.96 18.81
CA TYR A 176 7.92 13.28 17.76
C TYR A 176 6.66 12.42 17.82
N GLY A 177 6.60 11.38 18.66
CA GLY A 177 5.52 10.38 18.67
C GLY A 177 4.12 10.99 18.77
N LYS A 178 3.91 11.92 19.72
CA LYS A 178 2.63 12.62 19.87
C LYS A 178 2.30 13.52 18.67
N ALA A 179 3.29 14.19 18.08
CA ALA A 179 3.09 15.05 16.91
C ALA A 179 2.71 14.23 15.67
N VAL A 180 3.35 13.07 15.47
CA VAL A 180 2.96 12.11 14.41
C VAL A 180 1.56 11.59 14.67
N ALA A 181 1.23 11.18 15.89
CA ALA A 181 -0.10 10.69 16.24
C ALA A 181 -1.21 11.73 15.96
N LYS A 182 -0.95 13.00 16.31
CA LYS A 182 -1.85 14.12 15.98
C LYS A 182 -2.00 14.30 14.47
N ALA A 183 -0.90 14.33 13.71
CA ALA A 183 -0.96 14.47 12.26
C ALA A 183 -1.71 13.30 11.60
N VAL A 184 -1.48 12.07 12.06
CA VAL A 184 -2.25 10.87 11.64
C VAL A 184 -3.73 11.06 11.92
N GLY A 185 -4.09 11.47 13.14
CA GLY A 185 -5.49 11.68 13.53
C GLY A 185 -6.17 12.74 12.67
N ILE A 186 -5.53 13.89 12.44
CA ILE A 186 -6.04 14.95 11.57
C ILE A 186 -6.25 14.42 10.14
N THR A 187 -5.29 13.69 9.58
CA THR A 187 -5.44 13.06 8.27
C THR A 187 -6.62 12.09 8.24
N ALA A 188 -6.75 11.22 9.24
CA ALA A 188 -7.83 10.25 9.36
C ALA A 188 -9.22 10.92 9.44
N GLU A 189 -9.35 11.96 10.25
CA GLU A 189 -10.59 12.75 10.38
C GLU A 189 -10.98 13.44 9.06
N LYS A 190 -10.00 14.06 8.37
CA LYS A 190 -10.23 14.68 7.06
C LYS A 190 -10.67 13.67 6.01
N ILE A 191 -10.04 12.49 5.97
CA ILE A 191 -10.43 11.39 5.09
C ILE A 191 -11.87 10.96 5.38
N LEU A 192 -12.20 10.72 6.65
CA LEU A 192 -13.54 10.27 7.06
C LEU A 192 -14.63 11.29 6.69
N ARG A 193 -14.33 12.60 6.81
CA ARG A 193 -15.25 13.67 6.41
C ARG A 193 -15.50 13.71 4.90
N VAL A 194 -14.45 13.51 4.09
CA VAL A 194 -14.55 13.60 2.62
C VAL A 194 -15.10 12.33 1.99
N ARG A 195 -14.71 11.15 2.49
CA ARG A 195 -15.01 9.85 1.89
C ARG A 195 -16.16 9.10 2.59
N GLY A 196 -16.54 9.51 3.80
CA GLY A 196 -17.49 8.76 4.62
C GLY A 196 -16.87 7.46 5.14
N LYS A 197 -17.74 6.55 5.60
CA LYS A 197 -17.34 5.28 6.25
C LYS A 197 -17.12 4.12 5.28
N GLU A 198 -17.73 4.19 4.10
CA GLU A 198 -17.59 3.18 3.04
C GLU A 198 -16.36 3.47 2.18
N LEU A 199 -15.18 3.40 2.80
CA LEU A 199 -13.91 3.64 2.12
C LEU A 199 -12.96 2.44 2.18
N VAL A 200 -11.97 2.47 1.30
CA VAL A 200 -10.77 1.61 1.31
C VAL A 200 -9.53 2.51 1.33
N LEU A 201 -8.57 2.16 2.17
CA LEU A 201 -7.29 2.85 2.25
C LEU A 201 -6.27 2.15 1.33
N VAL A 202 -5.53 2.93 0.54
CA VAL A 202 -4.53 2.41 -0.40
C VAL A 202 -3.19 3.09 -0.14
N SER A 203 -2.33 2.42 0.61
CA SER A 203 -0.98 2.89 0.92
C SER A 203 -0.06 2.78 -0.30
N LEU A 204 0.69 3.84 -0.57
CA LEU A 204 1.79 3.81 -1.53
C LEU A 204 3.06 3.29 -0.85
N ALA A 205 3.61 2.19 -1.37
CA ALA A 205 4.82 1.61 -0.82
C ALA A 205 6.01 2.58 -1.01
N ARG A 206 6.89 2.78 -0.02
CA ARG A 206 6.92 2.15 1.30
C ARG A 206 6.48 3.07 2.44
N ALA A 207 6.76 4.38 2.34
CA ALA A 207 6.52 5.30 3.45
C ALA A 207 5.03 5.41 3.79
N GLY A 208 4.14 5.21 2.82
CA GLY A 208 2.70 5.15 2.99
C GLY A 208 2.19 3.90 3.70
N THR A 209 2.98 2.82 3.78
CA THR A 209 2.57 1.58 4.47
C THR A 209 2.31 1.82 5.96
N PRO A 210 3.29 2.26 6.78
CA PRO A 210 3.02 2.55 8.19
C PRO A 210 2.03 3.70 8.38
N ALA A 211 2.03 4.71 7.50
CA ALA A 211 1.05 5.80 7.57
C ALA A 211 -0.39 5.30 7.43
N GLY A 212 -0.65 4.41 6.47
CA GLY A 212 -1.98 3.81 6.29
C GLY A 212 -2.38 2.87 7.43
N ILE A 213 -1.43 2.15 8.03
CA ILE A 213 -1.68 1.34 9.24
C ILE A 213 -2.13 2.25 10.39
N LEU A 214 -1.39 3.33 10.64
CA LEU A 214 -1.70 4.27 11.71
C LEU A 214 -3.07 4.92 11.51
N ILE A 215 -3.42 5.31 10.28
CA ILE A 215 -4.76 5.84 9.98
C ILE A 215 -5.85 4.78 10.20
N LYS A 216 -5.64 3.54 9.73
CA LYS A 216 -6.59 2.44 9.96
C LYS A 216 -6.81 2.21 11.46
N ARG A 217 -5.71 2.08 12.23
CA ARG A 217 -5.78 1.83 13.67
C ARG A 217 -6.42 2.99 14.44
N TYR A 218 -6.16 4.25 14.04
CA TYR A 218 -6.85 5.42 14.60
C TYR A 218 -8.37 5.36 14.40
N LEU A 219 -8.82 5.04 13.17
CA LEU A 219 -10.24 4.93 12.85
C LEU A 219 -10.90 3.74 13.57
N GLN A 220 -10.18 2.63 13.72
CA GLN A 220 -10.63 1.49 14.50
C GLN A 220 -10.74 1.82 15.99
N SER A 221 -9.73 2.48 16.57
CA SER A 221 -9.68 2.78 18.00
C SER A 221 -10.68 3.85 18.43
N LYS A 222 -10.89 4.89 17.60
CA LYS A 222 -11.82 5.99 17.89
C LYS A 222 -13.27 5.67 17.51
N TYR A 223 -13.49 5.03 16.35
CA TYR A 223 -14.82 4.86 15.76
C TYR A 223 -15.27 3.40 15.62
N GLY A 224 -14.42 2.42 15.93
CA GLY A 224 -14.72 1.01 15.74
C GLY A 224 -14.82 0.59 14.27
N LEU A 225 -14.24 1.37 13.34
CA LEU A 225 -14.33 1.13 11.90
C LEU A 225 -13.22 0.19 11.42
N ASP A 226 -13.61 -1.00 10.96
CA ASP A 226 -12.68 -1.91 10.28
C ASP A 226 -12.67 -1.65 8.78
N ILE A 227 -11.70 -0.85 8.34
CA ILE A 227 -11.56 -0.41 6.96
C ILE A 227 -10.61 -1.36 6.22
N PRO A 228 -10.98 -1.89 5.04
CA PRO A 228 -10.05 -2.63 4.20
C PRO A 228 -8.88 -1.75 3.79
N ARG A 229 -7.68 -2.35 3.76
CA ARG A 229 -6.47 -1.62 3.38
C ARG A 229 -5.55 -2.44 2.50
N TYR A 230 -5.10 -1.80 1.43
CA TYR A 230 -4.12 -2.34 0.50
C TYR A 230 -2.84 -1.52 0.52
N CYS A 231 -1.72 -2.16 0.20
CA CYS A 231 -0.46 -1.50 -0.07
C CYS A 231 -0.02 -1.83 -1.49
N VAL A 232 0.22 -0.81 -2.32
CA VAL A 232 0.48 -0.94 -3.75
C VAL A 232 1.82 -0.31 -4.11
N SER A 233 2.41 -0.78 -5.20
CA SER A 233 3.59 -0.15 -5.77
C SER A 233 3.26 1.15 -6.50
N ILE A 234 4.13 2.14 -6.35
CA ILE A 234 4.23 3.30 -7.25
C ILE A 234 5.71 3.53 -7.57
N ILE A 235 6.03 3.66 -8.87
CA ILE A 235 7.41 3.83 -9.32
C ILE A 235 7.46 4.99 -10.30
N GLY A 236 8.26 6.01 -10.00
CA GLY A 236 8.46 7.14 -10.90
C GLY A 236 8.96 6.68 -12.27
N GLY A 237 8.34 7.16 -13.35
CA GLY A 237 8.59 6.72 -14.73
C GLY A 237 7.80 5.48 -15.18
N ILE A 238 7.16 4.75 -14.25
CA ILE A 238 6.34 3.56 -14.55
C ILE A 238 4.88 3.74 -14.10
N GLY A 239 4.65 4.40 -12.97
CA GLY A 239 3.33 4.64 -12.40
C GLY A 239 2.97 3.71 -11.24
N VAL A 240 1.70 3.79 -10.85
CA VAL A 240 1.05 2.84 -9.95
C VAL A 240 0.83 1.52 -10.67
N ASP A 241 1.02 0.42 -9.95
CA ASP A 241 0.74 -0.92 -10.45
C ASP A 241 -0.71 -1.04 -10.95
N GLN A 242 -0.85 -1.22 -12.26
CA GLN A 242 -2.15 -1.31 -12.92
C GLN A 242 -2.93 -2.56 -12.50
N ASN A 243 -2.24 -3.68 -12.25
CA ASN A 243 -2.87 -4.90 -11.76
C ASN A 243 -3.39 -4.71 -10.33
N ALA A 244 -2.66 -3.99 -9.49
CA ALA A 244 -3.16 -3.61 -8.16
C ALA A 244 -4.43 -2.73 -8.24
N LEU A 245 -4.49 -1.79 -9.19
CA LEU A 245 -5.69 -0.99 -9.43
C LEU A 245 -6.86 -1.84 -9.94
N LYS A 246 -6.63 -2.78 -10.88
CA LYS A 246 -7.65 -3.74 -11.34
C LYS A 246 -8.21 -4.57 -10.19
N PHE A 247 -7.32 -5.08 -9.34
CA PHE A 247 -7.67 -5.86 -8.17
C PHE A 247 -8.59 -5.05 -7.23
N ILE A 248 -8.19 -3.83 -6.85
CA ILE A 248 -9.00 -2.98 -5.96
C ILE A 248 -10.33 -2.60 -6.62
N ALA A 249 -10.30 -2.25 -7.90
CA ALA A 249 -11.49 -1.90 -8.67
C ALA A 249 -12.52 -3.04 -8.71
N HIS A 250 -12.06 -4.28 -8.81
CA HIS A 250 -12.91 -5.46 -8.81
C HIS A 250 -13.46 -5.74 -7.40
N TYR A 251 -12.59 -5.81 -6.40
CA TYR A 251 -12.95 -6.26 -5.06
C TYR A 251 -13.58 -5.20 -4.15
N GLN A 252 -13.45 -3.91 -4.48
CA GLN A 252 -13.96 -2.79 -3.68
C GLN A 252 -14.76 -1.80 -4.55
N SER A 253 -15.51 -2.33 -5.53
CA SER A 253 -16.17 -1.54 -6.57
C SER A 253 -17.19 -0.51 -6.05
N ASP A 254 -17.73 -0.75 -4.85
CA ASP A 254 -18.75 0.03 -4.17
C ASP A 254 -18.20 1.06 -3.16
N LYS A 255 -16.88 1.11 -2.97
CA LYS A 255 -16.23 1.94 -1.95
C LYS A 255 -15.50 3.15 -2.51
N GLU A 256 -15.38 4.17 -1.68
CA GLU A 256 -14.50 5.31 -1.92
C GLU A 256 -13.03 4.91 -1.73
N ILE A 257 -12.15 5.30 -2.65
CA ILE A 257 -10.72 4.96 -2.59
C ILE A 257 -9.92 6.16 -2.12
N GLN A 258 -9.10 5.97 -1.09
CA GLN A 258 -8.18 7.00 -0.60
C GLN A 258 -6.74 6.52 -0.63
N PHE A 259 -5.91 7.15 -1.47
CA PHE A 259 -4.47 6.91 -1.50
C PHE A 259 -3.76 7.59 -0.34
N ILE A 260 -2.79 6.90 0.26
CA ILE A 260 -2.05 7.34 1.46
C ILE A 260 -0.54 7.29 1.20
N ASP A 261 0.18 8.35 1.57
CA ASP A 261 1.64 8.33 1.73
C ASP A 261 2.08 8.95 3.07
N GLY A 262 3.35 8.79 3.44
CA GLY A 262 3.91 9.34 4.66
C GLY A 262 4.04 10.87 4.61
N TRP A 263 4.78 11.38 3.63
CA TRP A 263 4.97 12.82 3.43
C TRP A 263 5.18 13.16 1.96
N THR A 264 5.02 14.43 1.61
CA THR A 264 5.38 14.94 0.28
C THR A 264 6.30 16.15 0.39
N GLY A 265 7.51 16.02 -0.15
CA GLY A 265 8.52 17.07 -0.15
C GLY A 265 8.50 17.95 -1.41
N LYS A 266 7.95 17.48 -2.53
CA LYS A 266 7.94 18.24 -3.80
C LYS A 266 6.80 17.90 -4.76
N GLY A 267 5.83 17.10 -4.33
CA GLY A 267 4.68 16.71 -5.16
C GLY A 267 4.94 15.60 -6.18
N TYR A 268 6.16 15.05 -6.28
CA TYR A 268 6.49 14.06 -7.31
C TYR A 268 5.59 12.80 -7.28
N VAL A 269 5.35 12.23 -6.09
CA VAL A 269 4.50 11.04 -5.94
C VAL A 269 3.04 11.34 -6.30
N LYS A 270 2.56 12.53 -5.96
CA LYS A 270 1.22 13.01 -6.37
C LYS A 270 1.10 13.07 -7.89
N ASP A 271 2.08 13.67 -8.56
CA ASP A 271 2.05 13.82 -10.02
C ASP A 271 2.03 12.44 -10.71
N VAL A 272 2.87 11.49 -10.24
CA VAL A 272 2.87 10.09 -10.75
C VAL A 272 1.53 9.39 -10.48
N LEU A 273 0.92 9.62 -9.31
CA LEU A 273 -0.38 9.03 -8.97
C LEU A 273 -1.50 9.57 -9.88
N GLU A 274 -1.53 10.89 -10.11
CA GLU A 274 -2.51 11.54 -10.98
C GLU A 274 -2.42 11.00 -12.41
N GLU A 275 -1.21 10.89 -12.96
CA GLU A 275 -0.96 10.30 -14.28
C GLU A 275 -1.43 8.84 -14.34
N SER A 276 -1.05 8.03 -13.34
CA SER A 276 -1.38 6.59 -13.31
C SER A 276 -2.88 6.33 -13.21
N VAL A 277 -3.59 7.11 -12.39
CA VAL A 277 -5.05 7.00 -12.24
C VAL A 277 -5.77 7.50 -13.50
N ALA A 278 -5.27 8.57 -14.13
CA ALA A 278 -5.81 9.05 -15.39
C ALA A 278 -5.66 8.02 -16.52
N GLU A 279 -4.49 7.38 -16.61
CA GLU A 279 -4.22 6.30 -17.56
C GLU A 279 -5.13 5.09 -17.33
N PHE A 280 -5.28 4.67 -16.06
CA PHE A 280 -6.17 3.58 -15.69
C PHE A 280 -7.63 3.86 -16.08
N LYS A 281 -8.12 5.07 -15.80
CA LYS A 281 -9.48 5.53 -16.18
C LYS A 281 -9.75 5.56 -17.67
N GLN A 282 -8.72 5.69 -18.50
CA GLN A 282 -8.86 5.66 -19.96
C GLN A 282 -8.96 4.24 -20.51
N ARG A 283 -8.40 3.25 -19.81
CA ARG A 283 -8.28 1.87 -20.30
C ARG A 283 -9.32 0.92 -19.72
N GLU A 284 -9.74 1.15 -18.48
CA GLU A 284 -10.50 0.18 -17.70
C GLU A 284 -11.83 0.78 -17.20
N SER A 285 -12.84 -0.08 -17.01
CA SER A 285 -14.06 0.33 -16.31
C SER A 285 -13.73 0.53 -14.83
N CYS A 286 -13.74 1.79 -14.38
CA CYS A 286 -13.32 2.15 -13.04
C CYS A 286 -14.48 2.24 -12.05
N PRO A 287 -14.24 1.92 -10.76
CA PRO A 287 -15.20 2.20 -9.73
C PRO A 287 -15.38 3.70 -9.59
N LYS A 288 -16.60 4.12 -9.25
CA LYS A 288 -16.96 5.54 -9.14
C LYS A 288 -16.10 6.28 -8.10
N GLY A 289 -15.69 5.57 -7.05
CA GLY A 289 -14.87 6.12 -5.94
C GLY A 289 -13.38 6.26 -6.22
N LEU A 290 -12.87 5.87 -7.41
CA LEU A 290 -11.45 6.03 -7.73
C LEU A 290 -11.08 7.50 -7.96
N SER A 291 -10.27 8.05 -7.05
CA SER A 291 -9.73 9.41 -7.10
C SER A 291 -8.21 9.37 -6.96
N SER A 292 -7.48 10.26 -7.65
CA SER A 292 -6.03 10.44 -7.48
C SER A 292 -5.68 11.34 -6.28
N GLU A 293 -6.65 11.64 -5.41
CA GLU A 293 -6.43 12.48 -4.24
C GLU A 293 -5.50 11.76 -3.27
N LEU A 294 -4.30 12.30 -3.09
CA LEU A 294 -3.31 11.78 -2.16
C LEU A 294 -3.52 12.41 -0.78
N ALA A 295 -3.62 11.58 0.26
CA ALA A 295 -3.56 12.02 1.64
C ALA A 295 -2.20 11.70 2.24
N VAL A 296 -1.62 12.66 2.98
CA VAL A 296 -0.31 12.49 3.62
C VAL A 296 -0.33 12.88 5.09
N ILE A 297 0.65 12.40 5.87
CA ILE A 297 0.81 12.81 7.27
C ILE A 297 1.41 14.22 7.35
N SER A 298 2.41 14.51 6.51
CA SER A 298 3.05 15.83 6.43
C SER A 298 3.22 16.30 4.97
N ASP A 299 2.84 17.56 4.71
CA ASP A 299 3.00 18.22 3.41
C ASP A 299 3.63 19.61 3.60
N PRO A 300 4.94 19.68 3.85
CA PRO A 300 5.67 20.95 3.87
C PRO A 300 5.72 21.62 2.49
N ALA A 301 5.45 20.87 1.42
CA ALA A 301 5.53 21.38 0.06
C ALA A 301 4.28 22.13 -0.41
N HIS A 302 3.19 22.08 0.36
CA HIS A 302 1.87 22.59 -0.01
C HIS A 302 1.40 22.02 -1.37
N SER A 303 1.49 20.70 -1.52
CA SER A 303 1.23 19.98 -2.78
C SER A 303 -0.13 19.28 -2.85
N VAL A 304 -0.70 18.86 -1.71
CA VAL A 304 -1.95 18.09 -1.62
C VAL A 304 -2.99 18.80 -0.76
N ARG A 305 -4.26 18.39 -0.90
CA ARG A 305 -5.39 18.96 -0.16
C ARG A 305 -5.66 18.26 1.16
N VAL A 306 -5.44 16.94 1.21
CA VAL A 306 -5.64 16.13 2.42
C VAL A 306 -4.29 15.89 3.11
N TYR A 307 -4.08 16.52 4.26
CA TYR A 307 -2.82 16.44 5.00
C TYR A 307 -3.04 16.57 6.51
N GLY A 308 -2.13 15.99 7.29
CA GLY A 308 -2.13 16.09 8.76
C GLY A 308 -1.53 17.41 9.24
N THR A 309 -0.39 17.80 8.67
CA THR A 309 0.27 19.08 8.96
C THR A 309 1.00 19.67 7.74
N ARG A 310 1.26 20.98 7.78
CA ARG A 310 2.20 21.68 6.88
C ARG A 310 3.61 21.81 7.49
N GLU A 311 3.79 21.42 8.74
CA GLU A 311 5.10 21.51 9.40
C GLU A 311 6.09 20.48 8.83
N ASP A 312 7.30 20.94 8.58
CA ASP A 312 8.45 20.08 8.28
C ASP A 312 9.06 19.56 9.60
N PHE A 313 8.72 18.32 9.94
CA PHE A 313 9.31 17.63 11.08
C PHE A 313 9.55 16.16 10.74
N LEU A 314 10.48 15.54 11.47
CA LEU A 314 10.85 14.15 11.25
C LEU A 314 9.69 13.22 11.61
N ILE A 315 9.16 12.52 10.60
CA ILE A 315 8.38 11.30 10.81
C ILE A 315 9.39 10.15 10.96
N PRO A 316 9.50 9.48 12.14
CA PRO A 316 10.62 8.58 12.42
C PRO A 316 10.75 7.37 11.48
N ASN A 317 9.70 6.98 10.75
CA ASN A 317 9.81 5.96 9.71
C ASN A 317 10.69 6.38 8.52
N ALA A 318 11.04 7.67 8.37
CA ALA A 318 12.00 8.14 7.39
C ALA A 318 13.43 7.67 7.66
N CYS A 319 13.76 7.35 8.92
CA CYS A 319 15.08 6.93 9.36
C CYS A 319 15.55 5.61 8.71
N PHE A 320 14.63 4.65 8.54
CA PHE A 320 14.98 3.33 8.00
C PHE A 320 14.24 3.02 6.70
N ASN A 321 14.54 1.84 6.17
CA ASN A 321 14.00 1.28 4.95
C ASN A 321 13.08 0.11 5.32
N SER A 322 13.55 -1.12 5.08
CA SER A 322 12.79 -2.35 5.27
C SER A 322 12.42 -2.59 6.73
N ILE A 323 13.37 -2.42 7.66
CA ILE A 323 13.18 -2.76 9.08
C ILE A 323 12.12 -1.93 9.83
N ILE A 324 11.63 -0.84 9.24
CA ILE A 324 10.51 -0.04 9.80
C ILE A 324 9.28 -0.02 8.90
N SER A 325 9.35 -0.70 7.75
CA SER A 325 8.32 -0.71 6.71
C SER A 325 7.97 -2.14 6.30
N GLY A 326 7.84 -3.03 7.28
CA GLY A 326 7.33 -4.39 7.06
C GLY A 326 8.35 -5.36 6.46
N LEU A 327 9.65 -5.09 6.60
CA LEU A 327 10.75 -5.87 6.01
C LEU A 327 10.70 -5.99 4.48
N LEU A 328 10.02 -5.06 3.81
CA LEU A 328 9.98 -5.00 2.36
C LEU A 328 11.04 -4.06 1.80
N SER A 329 11.67 -4.48 0.70
CA SER A 329 12.44 -3.58 -0.15
C SER A 329 11.53 -2.51 -0.75
N ARG A 330 12.13 -1.47 -1.33
CA ARG A 330 11.40 -0.64 -2.29
C ARG A 330 10.80 -1.54 -3.39
N THR A 331 9.71 -1.10 -4.00
CA THR A 331 9.13 -1.84 -5.10
C THR A 331 9.98 -1.72 -6.36
N ALA A 332 9.89 -2.77 -7.17
CA ALA A 332 10.68 -3.01 -8.36
C ALA A 332 9.75 -3.41 -9.51
N TYR A 333 10.21 -3.14 -10.72
CA TYR A 333 9.54 -3.51 -11.95
C TYR A 333 10.57 -4.03 -12.93
N ARG A 334 10.36 -5.27 -13.37
CA ARG A 334 11.19 -6.06 -14.28
C ARG A 334 10.23 -6.78 -15.21
N GLU A 335 10.13 -6.35 -16.47
CA GLU A 335 9.16 -6.87 -17.43
C GLU A 335 9.36 -8.38 -17.69
N ASP A 336 10.60 -8.86 -17.61
CA ASP A 336 10.95 -10.27 -17.78
C ASP A 336 10.60 -11.14 -16.56
N LEU A 337 10.36 -10.55 -15.39
CA LEU A 337 9.97 -11.25 -14.15
C LEU A 337 8.51 -11.06 -13.77
N ILE A 338 7.80 -10.10 -14.37
CA ILE A 338 6.39 -9.79 -14.07
C ILE A 338 5.51 -10.36 -15.17
N GLY A 339 4.73 -11.39 -14.84
CA GLY A 339 3.71 -11.93 -15.73
C GLY A 339 2.52 -10.98 -15.92
N LYS A 340 1.66 -11.27 -16.90
CA LYS A 340 0.52 -10.43 -17.28
C LYS A 340 -0.39 -10.03 -16.10
N ARG A 341 -0.57 -10.95 -15.13
CA ARG A 341 -1.45 -10.78 -13.95
C ARG A 341 -0.66 -10.54 -12.66
N ASP A 342 0.67 -10.49 -12.74
CA ASP A 342 1.50 -10.29 -11.57
C ASP A 342 1.47 -8.82 -11.14
N PHE A 343 1.51 -8.61 -9.83
CA PHE A 343 1.81 -7.30 -9.28
C PHE A 343 3.28 -6.94 -9.49
N HIS A 344 3.59 -5.66 -9.36
CA HIS A 344 4.96 -5.19 -9.15
C HIS A 344 5.58 -5.92 -7.97
N MET A 345 6.90 -6.07 -8.00
CA MET A 345 7.61 -6.95 -7.08
C MET A 345 8.34 -6.21 -5.96
N ALA A 346 8.58 -6.90 -4.84
CA ALA A 346 9.49 -6.47 -3.80
C ALA A 346 10.13 -7.69 -3.13
N LYS A 347 11.33 -7.51 -2.58
CA LYS A 347 12.00 -8.53 -1.77
C LYS A 347 11.54 -8.43 -0.33
N TYR A 348 11.34 -9.59 0.31
CA TYR A 348 11.02 -9.70 1.73
C TYR A 348 12.21 -10.24 2.53
N TYR A 349 12.80 -9.38 3.34
CA TYR A 349 14.00 -9.64 4.14
C TYR A 349 13.69 -10.41 5.43
N ARG A 350 13.28 -11.68 5.32
CA ARG A 350 12.96 -12.54 6.47
C ARG A 350 14.11 -12.66 7.47
N GLU A 351 15.34 -12.68 6.96
CA GLU A 351 16.59 -12.75 7.72
C GLU A 351 16.78 -11.56 8.67
N LEU A 352 16.20 -10.40 8.36
CA LEU A 352 16.26 -9.19 9.18
C LEU A 352 15.18 -9.13 10.28
N GLY A 353 14.37 -10.18 10.44
CA GLY A 353 13.29 -10.23 11.43
C GLY A 353 13.73 -9.98 12.88
N HIS A 354 14.98 -10.29 13.21
CA HIS A 354 15.54 -10.09 14.55
C HIS A 354 15.81 -8.61 14.91
N ILE A 355 15.79 -7.71 13.93
CA ILE A 355 15.94 -6.25 14.10
C ILE A 355 14.74 -5.48 13.56
N ASP A 356 13.64 -6.17 13.25
CA ASP A 356 12.43 -5.53 12.77
C ASP A 356 11.78 -4.70 13.87
N ILE A 357 11.59 -3.42 13.58
CA ILE A 357 10.98 -2.44 14.46
C ILE A 357 9.62 -1.95 13.93
N SER A 358 9.14 -2.52 12.83
CA SER A 358 7.92 -2.10 12.14
C SER A 358 6.70 -2.06 13.07
N ILE A 359 6.46 -3.11 13.85
CA ILE A 359 5.33 -3.17 14.80
C ILE A 359 5.56 -2.23 16.00
N SER A 360 6.76 -2.25 16.59
CA SER A 360 7.07 -1.40 17.74
C SER A 360 6.94 0.10 17.43
N TYR A 361 7.24 0.51 16.19
CA TYR A 361 6.99 1.86 15.71
C TYR A 361 5.49 2.20 15.70
N ILE A 362 4.67 1.32 15.11
CA ILE A 362 3.20 1.53 15.05
C ILE A 362 2.63 1.65 16.46
N GLU A 363 2.97 0.71 17.34
CA GLU A 363 2.49 0.69 18.73
C GLU A 363 2.92 1.94 19.51
N SER A 364 4.15 2.43 19.28
CA SER A 364 4.64 3.65 19.94
C SER A 364 3.80 4.87 19.57
N ILE A 365 3.47 5.04 18.29
CA ILE A 365 2.63 6.16 17.83
C ILE A 365 1.18 5.97 18.30
N GLU A 366 0.64 4.76 18.18
CA GLU A 366 -0.73 4.41 18.59
C GLU A 366 -0.97 4.70 20.07
N SER A 367 0.05 4.52 20.93
CA SER A 367 -0.04 4.83 22.37
C SER A 367 -0.42 6.29 22.68
N HIS A 368 -0.27 7.21 21.72
CA HIS A 368 -0.64 8.61 21.87
C HIS A 368 -2.05 8.96 21.36
N PHE A 369 -2.74 8.05 20.66
CA PHE A 369 -4.02 8.35 19.97
C PHE A 369 -5.10 8.90 20.91
N GLU A 370 -5.32 8.28 22.07
CA GLU A 370 -6.32 8.74 23.04
C GLU A 370 -6.09 10.19 23.47
N SER A 371 -4.82 10.58 23.62
CA SER A 371 -4.45 11.92 24.05
C SER A 371 -4.62 13.02 22.99
N VAL A 372 -4.90 12.65 21.72
CA VAL A 372 -5.01 13.60 20.60
C VAL A 372 -6.40 13.59 19.93
N TYR A 373 -7.33 12.73 20.35
CA TYR A 373 -8.64 12.60 19.69
C TYR A 373 -9.44 13.90 19.61
N GLU A 374 -9.57 14.63 20.71
CA GLU A 374 -10.31 15.89 20.78
C GLU A 374 -9.67 16.97 19.90
N GLU A 375 -8.33 17.07 19.96
CA GLU A 375 -7.56 18.04 19.19
C GLU A 375 -7.67 17.80 17.68
N CYS A 376 -7.58 16.53 17.24
CA CYS A 376 -7.71 16.16 15.83
C CYS A 376 -9.11 16.45 15.29
N GLU A 377 -10.15 16.21 16.09
CA GLU A 377 -11.53 16.47 15.70
C GLU A 377 -11.80 17.98 15.55
N LEU A 378 -11.26 18.78 16.46
CA LEU A 378 -11.39 20.23 16.45
C LEU A 378 -10.64 20.84 15.24
N GLU A 379 -9.39 20.42 14.99
CA GLU A 379 -8.59 20.95 13.87
C GLU A 379 -9.08 20.51 12.50
N SER A 380 -9.74 19.35 12.42
CA SER A 380 -10.39 18.89 11.19
C SER A 380 -11.81 19.46 11.04
N SER A 381 -12.35 20.15 12.03
CA SER A 381 -13.71 20.67 11.98
C SER A 381 -13.86 21.71 10.86
N GLY A 382 -14.90 21.54 10.04
CA GLY A 382 -15.15 22.42 8.89
C GLY A 382 -14.19 22.22 7.71
N PHE A 383 -13.36 21.16 7.71
CA PHE A 383 -12.56 20.81 6.54
C PHE A 383 -13.48 20.43 5.35
N GLU A 384 -13.30 21.13 4.23
CA GLU A 384 -13.96 20.87 2.96
C GLU A 384 -12.91 20.75 1.87
N LEU A 385 -12.96 19.66 1.08
CA LEU A 385 -11.92 19.34 0.10
C LEU A 385 -11.72 20.46 -0.94
N ASP A 386 -12.80 21.11 -1.38
CA ASP A 386 -12.76 22.17 -2.39
C ASP A 386 -12.31 23.53 -1.84
N GLY A 387 -12.27 23.69 -0.51
CA GLY A 387 -11.75 24.88 0.16
C GLY A 387 -10.22 24.92 0.22
N GLU A 388 -9.55 23.80 -0.01
CA GLU A 388 -8.09 23.66 0.06
C GLU A 388 -7.47 23.67 -1.33
N ILE A 389 -6.75 24.75 -1.65
CA ILE A 389 -6.05 24.91 -2.92
C ILE A 389 -4.53 24.87 -2.67
N PRO A 390 -3.80 23.85 -3.16
CA PRO A 390 -2.35 23.79 -3.05
C PRO A 390 -1.68 24.98 -3.74
N ASP A 391 -0.82 25.72 -3.04
CA ASP A 391 -0.13 26.90 -3.59
C ASP A 391 1.23 26.58 -4.24
N LEU A 392 1.68 25.32 -4.08
CA LEU A 392 2.94 24.78 -4.59
C LEU A 392 4.16 25.60 -4.14
N SER A 393 4.09 26.26 -2.98
CA SER A 393 5.16 27.08 -2.41
C SER A 393 6.47 26.30 -2.26
N GLY A 394 6.39 25.04 -1.85
CA GLY A 394 7.55 24.17 -1.76
C GLY A 394 8.24 23.89 -3.10
N ARG A 395 7.47 23.74 -4.18
CA ARG A 395 8.02 23.54 -5.53
C ARG A 395 8.73 24.80 -6.03
N LYS A 396 8.14 25.98 -5.82
CA LYS A 396 8.75 27.28 -6.17
C LYS A 396 10.06 27.52 -5.42
N GLU A 397 10.13 27.13 -4.15
CA GLU A 397 11.37 27.21 -3.37
C GLU A 397 12.46 26.28 -3.92
N ILE A 398 12.10 25.05 -4.31
CA ILE A 398 13.04 24.12 -4.95
C ILE A 398 13.56 24.68 -6.28
N GLU A 399 12.68 25.22 -7.13
CA GLU A 399 13.06 25.86 -8.40
C GLU A 399 14.04 27.02 -8.17
N SER A 400 13.81 27.83 -7.13
CA SER A 400 14.74 28.91 -6.74
C SER A 400 16.11 28.37 -6.28
N LEU A 401 16.13 27.29 -5.49
CA LEU A 401 17.37 26.62 -5.09
C LEU A 401 18.10 26.05 -6.32
N MET A 402 17.38 25.48 -7.28
CA MET A 402 17.97 24.95 -8.50
C MET A 402 18.67 26.04 -9.30
N GLU A 403 18.05 27.20 -9.47
CA GLU A 403 18.64 28.35 -10.14
C GLU A 403 19.88 28.88 -9.40
N GLU A 404 19.79 29.06 -8.07
CA GLU A 404 20.88 29.62 -7.26
C GLU A 404 22.12 28.71 -7.22
N PHE A 405 21.90 27.40 -7.09
CA PHE A 405 22.98 26.42 -6.97
C PHE A 405 23.40 25.79 -8.32
N GLY A 406 22.80 26.21 -9.44
CA GLY A 406 23.12 25.70 -10.78
C GLY A 406 22.80 24.21 -10.96
N ILE A 407 21.66 23.77 -10.43
CA ILE A 407 21.20 22.37 -10.46
C ILE A 407 20.17 22.22 -11.57
N GLU A 408 20.45 21.36 -12.55
CA GLU A 408 19.54 21.11 -13.67
C GLU A 408 18.47 20.04 -13.35
N ASP A 409 18.83 19.02 -12.55
CA ASP A 409 17.93 17.92 -12.20
C ASP A 409 17.30 18.14 -10.81
N ILE A 410 15.98 18.32 -10.79
CA ILE A 410 15.17 18.46 -9.56
C ILE A 410 15.32 17.28 -8.60
N ASN A 411 15.76 16.11 -9.08
CA ASN A 411 16.02 14.96 -8.22
C ASN A 411 17.27 15.11 -7.35
N MET A 412 18.13 16.09 -7.66
CA MET A 412 19.30 16.41 -6.85
C MET A 412 18.96 17.26 -5.62
N VAL A 413 17.74 17.82 -5.57
CA VAL A 413 17.22 18.55 -4.41
C VAL A 413 16.30 17.62 -3.62
N LYS A 414 16.62 17.44 -2.34
CA LYS A 414 15.93 16.56 -1.37
C LYS A 414 15.37 17.40 -0.22
N PRO A 415 14.19 17.99 -0.43
CA PRO A 415 13.61 18.96 0.50
C PRO A 415 12.98 18.30 1.72
N GLY A 416 13.10 18.97 2.86
CA GLY A 416 12.47 18.54 4.10
C GLY A 416 13.33 17.61 4.95
N THR A 417 12.96 17.51 6.23
CA THR A 417 13.66 16.70 7.24
C THR A 417 13.74 15.21 6.87
N GLY A 418 12.64 14.63 6.38
CA GLY A 418 12.60 13.22 5.97
C GLY A 418 13.54 12.89 4.80
N ASP A 419 13.52 13.71 3.74
CA ASP A 419 14.38 13.47 2.57
C ASP A 419 15.83 13.84 2.84
N SER A 420 16.10 14.89 3.62
CA SER A 420 17.45 15.27 4.05
C SER A 420 18.08 14.20 4.95
N THR A 421 17.29 13.59 5.84
CA THR A 421 17.73 12.42 6.63
C THR A 421 18.16 11.28 5.72
N ARG A 422 17.36 10.97 4.68
CA ARG A 422 17.69 9.92 3.69
C ARG A 422 18.95 10.24 2.90
N VAL A 423 19.21 11.52 2.59
CA VAL A 423 20.47 11.96 1.96
C VAL A 423 21.67 11.61 2.83
N LEU A 424 21.65 12.06 4.09
CA LEU A 424 22.78 11.85 5.02
C LEU A 424 23.07 10.36 5.28
N LEU A 425 22.06 9.51 5.16
CA LEU A 425 22.19 8.09 5.45
C LEU A 425 22.63 7.25 4.25
N ARG A 426 22.24 7.64 3.03
CA ARG A 426 22.19 6.73 1.87
C ARG A 426 22.64 7.35 0.54
N ARG A 427 23.10 8.59 0.56
CA ARG A 427 23.61 9.29 -0.62
C ARG A 427 24.93 9.94 -0.26
N VAL A 428 25.59 10.47 -1.28
CA VAL A 428 26.74 11.36 -1.11
C VAL A 428 26.21 12.80 -1.11
N PRO A 429 26.02 13.43 0.06
CA PRO A 429 25.58 14.82 0.13
C PRO A 429 26.66 15.74 -0.44
N TRP A 430 26.22 16.78 -1.16
CA TRP A 430 27.06 17.93 -1.45
C TRP A 430 26.95 18.97 -0.35
N LYS A 431 25.71 19.34 0.02
CA LYS A 431 25.40 20.33 1.06
C LYS A 431 24.10 19.97 1.77
N ILE A 432 23.99 20.31 3.05
CA ILE A 432 22.71 20.34 3.75
C ILE A 432 22.41 21.79 4.13
N LEU A 433 21.37 22.35 3.55
CA LEU A 433 20.86 23.66 3.89
C LEU A 433 19.96 23.55 5.11
N ILE A 434 20.16 24.42 6.10
CA ILE A 434 19.35 24.47 7.32
C ILE A 434 18.72 25.84 7.52
N LYS A 435 17.46 25.85 7.94
CA LYS A 435 16.77 27.07 8.36
C LYS A 435 17.30 27.49 9.73
N LYS A 436 17.81 28.72 9.81
CA LYS A 436 18.56 29.24 10.96
C LYS A 436 17.88 29.02 12.33
N ASP A 437 16.56 29.15 12.38
CA ASP A 437 15.77 29.08 13.62
C ASP A 437 14.93 27.78 13.73
N SER A 438 15.26 26.74 12.93
CA SER A 438 14.54 25.46 13.01
C SER A 438 14.78 24.76 14.35
N LYS A 439 13.69 24.21 14.90
CA LYS A 439 13.69 23.39 16.12
C LYS A 439 13.59 21.89 15.85
N ASN A 440 13.44 21.50 14.57
CA ASN A 440 13.16 20.14 14.15
C ASN A 440 14.35 19.44 13.47
N ILE A 441 15.54 20.07 13.48
CA ILE A 441 16.74 19.59 12.78
C ILE A 441 17.79 18.92 13.67
N ASP A 442 17.53 18.67 14.96
CA ASP A 442 18.54 18.07 15.87
C ASP A 442 19.16 16.78 15.31
N HIS A 443 18.32 15.90 14.76
CA HIS A 443 18.75 14.65 14.13
C HIS A 443 19.60 14.88 12.87
N ILE A 444 19.28 15.90 12.07
CA ILE A 444 20.08 16.32 10.90
C ILE A 444 21.45 16.81 11.35
N VAL A 445 21.51 17.63 12.40
CA VAL A 445 22.77 18.16 12.94
C VAL A 445 23.68 17.02 13.41
N GLN A 446 23.11 16.06 14.13
CA GLN A 446 23.85 14.88 14.59
C GLN A 446 24.36 14.03 13.43
N LEU A 447 23.50 13.70 12.46
CA LEU A 447 23.88 12.89 11.30
C LEU A 447 24.94 13.57 10.42
N ALA A 448 24.83 14.88 10.21
CA ALA A 448 25.81 15.63 9.44
C ALA A 448 27.18 15.63 10.13
N LYS A 449 27.22 15.74 11.46
CA LYS A 449 28.45 15.64 12.24
C LYS A 449 29.11 14.26 12.11
N GLU A 450 28.34 13.19 12.21
CA GLU A 450 28.84 11.81 12.06
C GLU A 450 29.37 11.53 10.66
N ARG A 451 28.71 12.08 9.63
CA ARG A 451 29.07 11.90 8.22
C ARG A 451 30.09 12.93 7.73
N ASN A 452 30.55 13.84 8.58
CA ASN A 452 31.44 14.94 8.23
C ASN A 452 30.92 15.79 7.06
N VAL A 453 29.64 16.16 7.11
CA VAL A 453 28.93 16.94 6.10
C VAL A 453 28.71 18.36 6.61
N GLU A 454 29.00 19.35 5.78
CA GLU A 454 28.81 20.75 6.13
C GLU A 454 27.32 21.13 6.15
N LEU A 455 26.91 21.82 7.23
CA LEU A 455 25.61 22.44 7.35
C LEU A 455 25.72 23.93 7.01
N GLU A 456 24.91 24.39 6.07
CA GLU A 456 24.90 25.77 5.62
C GLU A 456 23.59 26.45 6.00
N ASN A 457 23.67 27.60 6.68
CA ASN A 457 22.47 28.37 7.00
C ASN A 457 21.90 29.00 5.73
N TYR A 458 20.63 28.73 5.45
CA TYR A 458 19.93 29.24 4.28
C TYR A 458 18.53 29.76 4.67
N PRO A 459 18.02 30.83 4.03
CA PRO A 459 16.70 31.39 4.34
C PRO A 459 15.55 30.55 3.75
N LEU A 460 15.49 29.26 4.10
CA LEU A 460 14.39 28.35 3.72
C LEU A 460 13.06 28.84 4.32
N LYS A 461 12.00 28.76 3.53
CA LYS A 461 10.64 29.19 3.87
C LYS A 461 9.76 27.99 4.20
N ALA A 462 9.60 27.07 3.26
CA ALA A 462 8.71 25.92 3.34
C ALA A 462 9.33 24.78 4.16
N TYR A 463 10.65 24.61 4.09
CA TYR A 463 11.37 23.52 4.74
C TYR A 463 12.24 24.00 5.89
N ASP A 464 12.47 23.12 6.85
CA ASP A 464 13.40 23.31 7.96
C ASP A 464 14.84 22.90 7.57
N CYS A 465 14.98 21.96 6.64
CA CYS A 465 16.24 21.67 5.97
C CYS A 465 16.04 21.16 4.54
N CYS A 466 17.11 21.21 3.74
CA CYS A 466 17.12 20.69 2.39
C CYS A 466 18.48 20.06 2.09
N GLY A 467 18.48 18.79 1.72
CA GLY A 467 19.67 18.10 1.25
C GLY A 467 19.89 18.33 -0.23
N ILE A 468 21.10 18.71 -0.62
CA ILE A 468 21.52 18.78 -2.01
C ILE A 468 22.52 17.66 -2.24
N VAL A 469 22.22 16.80 -3.21
CA VAL A 469 23.16 15.80 -3.71
C VAL A 469 23.80 16.31 -4.99
N LYS A 470 25.03 15.89 -5.27
CA LYS A 470 25.70 16.17 -6.54
C LYS A 470 26.05 14.84 -7.16
N ASN A 471 25.93 14.74 -8.47
CA ASN A 471 26.50 13.61 -9.19
C ASN A 471 28.00 13.59 -8.89
N VAL A 472 28.46 12.52 -8.25
CA VAL A 472 29.87 12.34 -7.94
C VAL A 472 30.55 11.93 -9.23
N PHE A 473 31.02 12.90 -10.01
CA PHE A 473 31.97 12.70 -11.12
C PHE A 473 33.06 13.76 -11.04
#